data_AF-A0A7Z9BVR1-F1
#
_entry.id   AF-A0A7Z9BVR1-F1
#
_cell.length_a   1.000
_cell.length_b   1.000
_cell.length_c   1.000
_cell.angle_alpha   90.00
_cell.angle_beta   90.00
_cell.angle_gamma   90.00
#
_symmetry.space_group_name_H-M   'P 1'
#
loop_
_entity.id
_entity.type
_entity.pdbx_description
1 polymer ?
#
loop_
_entity_poly.entity_id
_entity_poly.type
_entity_poly.pdbx_seq_one_letter_code
_entity_poly.pdbx_strand_id
1 'polypeptide(L)'
;MEHLPNSWAEIQPNIIYQTTNGQLVSFSKEQIQLGIKYDQNHKHLKAIEKGIVSPRGNIGLVPSEIEGFDFKSKVLGKGGDRRFHARIINGVLHFPGLVTEH
;
A
#
# COMPACT_ATOMS: atom_id res chain seq x y z
N MET A 1 -9.82 9.12 -13.65
CA MET A 1 -9.11 8.49 -12.51
C MET A 1 -7.97 9.41 -12.15
N GLU A 2 -7.69 9.58 -10.87
CA GLU A 2 -6.63 10.47 -10.38
C GLU A 2 -5.32 9.68 -10.21
N HIS A 3 -4.19 10.35 -10.40
CA HIS A 3 -2.90 9.75 -10.05
C HIS A 3 -2.79 9.56 -8.54
N LEU A 4 -2.12 8.49 -8.12
CA LEU A 4 -1.84 8.25 -6.71
C LEU A 4 -1.01 9.41 -6.12
N PRO A 5 -1.50 10.12 -5.09
CA PRO A 5 -0.71 11.16 -4.43
C PRO A 5 0.55 10.60 -3.79
N ASN A 6 1.54 11.46 -3.57
CA ASN A 6 2.81 11.08 -2.94
C ASN A 6 2.80 11.21 -1.40
N SER A 7 1.68 11.65 -0.82
CA SER A 7 1.48 11.86 0.61
C SER A 7 0.15 11.27 1.09
N TRP A 8 0.15 10.66 2.28
CA TRP A 8 -1.06 10.11 2.89
C TRP A 8 -2.11 11.18 3.23
N ALA A 9 -1.70 12.43 3.47
CA ALA A 9 -2.62 13.52 3.81
C ALA A 9 -3.49 13.97 2.63
N GLU A 10 -3.07 13.66 1.41
CA GLU A 10 -3.76 14.03 0.17
C GLU A 10 -4.70 12.91 -0.33
N ILE A 11 -4.61 11.73 0.28
CA ILE A 11 -5.42 10.57 -0.09
C ILE A 11 -6.80 10.67 0.55
N GLN A 12 -7.84 10.51 -0.26
CA GLN A 12 -9.22 10.44 0.19
C GLN A 12 -9.68 8.98 0.30
N PRO A 13 -10.51 8.65 1.30
CA PRO A 13 -10.99 7.29 1.50
C PRO A 13 -11.91 6.84 0.36
N ASN A 14 -11.75 5.58 -0.07
CA ASN A 14 -12.56 4.92 -1.08
C ASN A 14 -12.54 5.54 -2.49
N ILE A 15 -11.62 6.49 -2.74
CA ILE A 15 -11.32 6.95 -4.10
C ILE A 15 -10.36 5.95 -4.76
N ILE A 16 -10.57 5.72 -6.05
CA ILE A 16 -9.70 4.88 -6.88
C ILE A 16 -8.64 5.77 -7.53
N TYR A 17 -7.38 5.48 -7.20
CA TYR A 17 -6.22 6.10 -7.80
C TYR A 17 -5.56 5.14 -8.78
N GLN A 18 -4.78 5.70 -9.71
CA GLN A 18 -3.97 4.95 -10.65
C GLN A 18 -2.49 5.25 -10.40
N THR A 19 -1.68 4.20 -10.28
CA THR A 19 -0.22 4.33 -10.25
C THR A 19 0.33 4.63 -11.65
N THR A 20 1.58 5.08 -11.74
CA THR A 20 2.26 5.33 -13.01
C THR A 20 2.28 4.10 -13.94
N ASN A 21 2.28 2.89 -13.37
CA ASN A 21 2.28 1.63 -14.11
C ASN A 21 0.87 1.14 -14.46
N GLY A 22 -0.17 1.95 -14.20
CA GLY A 22 -1.55 1.64 -14.56
C GLY A 22 -2.32 0.80 -13.52
N GLN A 23 -1.70 0.39 -12.41
CA GLN A 23 -2.37 -0.36 -11.35
C GLN A 23 -3.41 0.53 -10.65
N LEU A 24 -4.63 0.00 -10.48
CA LEU A 24 -5.68 0.66 -9.70
C LEU A 24 -5.55 0.33 -8.22
N VAL A 25 -5.61 1.35 -7.37
CA VAL A 25 -5.48 1.22 -5.91
C VAL A 25 -6.52 2.05 -5.18
N SER A 26 -6.96 1.60 -4.01
CA SER A 26 -7.83 2.37 -3.13
C SER A 26 -7.54 2.09 -1.66
N PHE A 27 -7.94 3.00 -0.80
CA PHE A 27 -7.61 2.96 0.63
C PHE A 27 -8.87 3.19 1.47
N SER A 28 -9.04 2.41 2.53
CA SER A 28 -10.02 2.72 3.57
C SER A 28 -9.57 3.93 4.39
N LYS A 29 -10.50 4.51 5.15
CA LYS A 29 -10.18 5.59 6.09
C LYS A 29 -9.16 5.13 7.14
N GLU A 30 -9.32 3.90 7.62
CA GLU A 30 -8.44 3.27 8.61
C GLU A 30 -7.02 3.14 8.05
N GLN A 31 -6.88 2.71 6.79
CA GLN A 31 -5.57 2.62 6.16
C GLN A 31 -4.88 3.98 6.04
N ILE A 32 -5.61 5.03 5.66
CA ILE A 32 -5.05 6.38 5.55
C ILE A 32 -4.54 6.86 6.90
N GLN A 33 -5.30 6.63 7.98
CA GLN A 33 -4.88 6.96 9.35
C GLN A 33 -3.61 6.21 9.76
N LEU A 34 -3.51 4.93 9.43
CA LEU A 34 -2.32 4.12 9.69
C LEU A 34 -1.11 4.60 8.87
N GLY A 35 -1.33 5.00 7.62
CA GLY A 35 -0.32 5.61 6.76
C GLY A 35 0.24 6.90 7.35
N ILE A 36 -0.63 7.81 7.79
CA ILE A 36 -0.23 9.06 8.47
C ILE A 36 0.55 8.77 9.76
N LYS A 37 0.10 7.79 10.55
CA LYS A 37 0.71 7.45 11.84
C LYS A 37 2.08 6.79 11.70
N TYR A 38 2.21 5.84 10.78
CA TYR A 38 3.34 4.91 10.75
C TYR A 38 4.27 5.09 9.54
N ASP A 39 3.78 5.63 8.42
CA ASP A 39 4.56 5.81 7.19
C ASP A 39 4.91 7.29 6.95
N GLN A 40 5.55 7.90 7.94
CA GLN A 40 5.91 9.33 7.97
C GLN A 40 6.78 9.78 6.78
N ASN A 41 7.48 8.86 6.12
CA ASN A 41 8.32 9.14 4.94
C ASN A 41 7.69 8.67 3.62
N HIS A 42 6.43 8.24 3.67
CA HIS A 42 5.65 7.75 2.53
C HIS A 42 6.34 6.58 1.80
N LYS A 43 7.12 5.76 2.51
CA LYS A 43 7.84 4.62 1.92
C LYS A 43 6.88 3.53 1.49
N HIS A 44 5.84 3.26 2.28
CA HIS A 44 4.82 2.29 1.89
C HIS A 44 4.02 2.81 0.70
N LEU A 45 3.69 4.10 0.69
CA LEU A 45 3.02 4.71 -0.44
C LEU A 45 3.86 4.63 -1.73
N LYS A 46 5.17 4.90 -1.65
CA LYS A 46 6.12 4.69 -2.75
C LYS A 46 6.25 3.22 -3.17
N ALA A 47 6.17 2.28 -2.23
CA ALA A 47 6.17 0.85 -2.53
C ALA A 47 4.91 0.43 -3.30
N ILE A 48 3.76 1.02 -2.94
CA ILE A 48 2.49 0.82 -3.66
C ILE A 48 2.57 1.41 -5.06
N GLU A 49 3.08 2.65 -5.19
CA GLU A 49 3.27 3.32 -6.49
C GLU A 49 4.18 2.53 -7.43
N LYS A 50 5.26 1.95 -6.89
CA LYS A 50 6.18 1.09 -7.65
C LYS A 50 5.53 -0.21 -8.15
N GLY A 51 4.54 -0.73 -7.43
CA GLY A 51 3.83 -1.95 -7.80
C GLY A 51 4.55 -3.24 -7.41
N ILE A 52 4.19 -4.34 -8.09
CA ILE A 52 4.64 -5.70 -7.77
C ILE A 52 6.15 -5.85 -8.05
N VAL A 53 6.87 -6.42 -7.11
CA VAL A 53 8.32 -6.68 -7.20
C VAL A 53 8.67 -8.08 -6.70
N SER A 54 9.86 -8.56 -7.05
CA SER A 54 10.36 -9.81 -6.45
C SER A 54 10.62 -9.62 -4.94
N PRO A 55 10.32 -10.61 -4.08
CA PRO A 55 10.34 -10.40 -2.63
C PRO A 55 11.71 -10.07 -2.03
N ARG A 56 12.80 -10.52 -2.63
CA ARG A 56 14.16 -10.37 -2.06
C ARG A 56 14.80 -9.08 -2.53
N GLY A 57 15.31 -8.28 -1.58
CA GLY A 57 16.11 -7.07 -1.86
C GLY A 57 15.34 -5.86 -2.38
N ASN A 58 14.02 -5.97 -2.60
CA ASN A 58 13.23 -4.90 -3.18
C ASN A 58 12.25 -4.24 -2.19
N ILE A 59 12.00 -2.96 -2.45
CA ILE A 59 10.85 -2.20 -1.96
C ILE A 59 9.77 -2.27 -3.04
N GLY A 60 8.53 -2.55 -2.64
CA GLY A 60 7.37 -2.68 -3.54
C GLY A 60 6.25 -3.52 -2.92
N LEU A 61 5.31 -3.96 -3.76
CA LEU A 61 4.27 -4.92 -3.40
C LEU A 61 4.79 -6.36 -3.57
N VAL A 62 4.56 -7.18 -2.56
CA VAL A 62 4.91 -8.61 -2.56
C VAL A 62 3.71 -9.42 -2.10
N PRO A 63 3.62 -10.73 -2.40
CA PRO A 63 2.51 -11.55 -1.94
C PRO A 63 2.33 -11.48 -0.41
N SER A 64 1.06 -11.43 0.02
CA SER A 64 0.67 -11.50 1.42
C SER A 64 0.60 -12.96 1.88
N GLU A 65 0.98 -13.20 3.13
CA GLU A 65 0.85 -14.45 3.86
C GLU A 65 -0.47 -14.56 4.63
N ILE A 66 -1.17 -13.44 4.79
CA ILE A 66 -2.44 -13.37 5.50
C ILE A 66 -3.58 -13.84 4.60
N GLU A 67 -4.38 -14.79 5.09
CA GLU A 67 -5.55 -15.31 4.39
C GLU A 67 -6.54 -14.18 4.04
N GLY A 68 -7.04 -14.19 2.80
CA GLY A 68 -7.94 -13.17 2.28
C GLY A 68 -7.25 -11.88 1.80
N PHE A 69 -5.92 -11.85 1.75
CA PHE A 69 -5.12 -10.75 1.23
C PHE A 69 -4.15 -11.24 0.14
N ASP A 70 -4.05 -10.48 -0.94
CA ASP A 70 -3.24 -10.84 -2.10
C ASP A 70 -1.82 -10.28 -1.99
N PHE A 71 -1.69 -9.03 -1.55
CA PHE A 71 -0.41 -8.32 -1.52
C PHE A 71 -0.19 -7.58 -0.21
N LYS A 72 1.07 -7.31 0.09
CA LYS A 72 1.50 -6.40 1.15
C LYS A 72 2.57 -5.44 0.65
N SER A 73 2.60 -4.24 1.22
CA SER A 73 3.66 -3.27 0.99
C SER A 73 4.89 -3.63 1.82
N LYS A 74 6.01 -3.85 1.13
CA LYS A 74 7.32 -4.12 1.73
C LYS A 74 8.24 -2.92 1.55
N VAL A 75 8.80 -2.44 2.65
CA VAL A 75 9.81 -1.37 2.67
C VAL A 75 11.04 -1.82 3.46
N LEU A 76 12.18 -1.17 3.22
CA LEU A 76 13.46 -1.48 3.87
C LEU A 76 13.90 -0.36 4.84
N GLY A 77 14.69 -0.76 5.85
CA GLY A 77 15.21 0.14 6.89
C GLY A 77 14.12 0.60 7.86
N LYS A 78 14.29 1.80 8.44
CA LYS A 78 13.33 2.38 9.41
C LYS A 78 11.91 2.45 8.82
N GLY A 79 10.94 1.92 9.56
CA GLY A 79 9.54 1.73 9.15
C GLY A 79 9.26 0.43 8.40
N GLY A 80 10.30 -0.37 8.13
CA GLY A 80 10.21 -1.67 7.47
C GLY A 80 9.81 -2.83 8.38
N ASP A 81 9.56 -2.57 9.65
CA ASP A 81 8.92 -3.47 10.61
C ASP A 81 7.43 -3.65 10.30
N ARG A 82 6.78 -2.70 9.62
CA ARG A 82 5.35 -2.78 9.33
C ARG A 82 5.06 -3.27 7.91
N ARG A 83 3.88 -3.86 7.71
CA ARG A 83 3.34 -4.27 6.40
C ARG A 83 1.90 -3.83 6.30
N PHE A 84 1.54 -3.10 5.25
CA PHE A 84 0.13 -2.82 4.94
C PHE A 84 -0.36 -3.85 3.93
N HIS A 85 -1.43 -4.55 4.26
CA HIS A 85 -1.97 -5.64 3.45
C HIS A 85 -3.14 -5.14 2.61
N ALA A 86 -3.24 -5.64 1.38
CA ALA A 86 -4.30 -5.34 0.44
C ALA A 86 -4.86 -6.60 -0.21
N ARG A 87 -6.10 -6.48 -0.68
CA ARG A 87 -6.80 -7.50 -1.44
C ARG A 87 -7.34 -6.92 -2.73
N ILE A 88 -7.47 -7.74 -3.76
CA ILE A 88 -8.04 -7.35 -5.04
C ILE A 88 -9.56 -7.47 -4.95
N ILE A 89 -10.26 -6.37 -5.23
CA ILE A 89 -11.72 -6.31 -5.32
C ILE A 89 -12.06 -5.71 -6.67
N ASN A 90 -12.69 -6.48 -7.55
CA ASN A 90 -13.06 -6.05 -8.91
C ASN A 90 -11.90 -5.41 -9.69
N GLY A 91 -10.69 -5.99 -9.57
CA GLY A 91 -9.47 -5.49 -10.23
C GLY A 91 -8.78 -4.31 -9.54
N VAL A 92 -9.31 -3.80 -8.42
CA VAL A 92 -8.70 -2.72 -7.63
C VAL A 92 -7.96 -3.32 -6.44
N LEU A 93 -6.71 -2.93 -6.25
CA LEU A 93 -5.93 -3.31 -5.06
C LEU A 93 -6.36 -2.42 -3.88
N HIS A 94 -7.22 -2.95 -3.02
CA HIS A 94 -7.80 -2.24 -1.91
C HIS A 94 -7.07 -2.53 -0.59
N PHE A 95 -6.60 -1.48 0.07
CA PHE A 95 -6.02 -1.56 1.41
C PHE A 95 -7.07 -1.20 2.48
N PRO A 96 -7.55 -2.17 3.28
CA PRO A 96 -8.62 -1.95 4.25
C PRO A 96 -8.14 -1.47 5.63
N GLY A 97 -6.83 -1.33 5.84
CA GLY A 97 -6.28 -0.93 7.15
C GLY A 97 -5.74 -2.11 7.98
N LEU A 98 -5.43 -3.25 7.35
CA LEU A 98 -4.73 -4.33 8.02
C LEU A 98 -3.22 -4.06 8.04
N VAL A 99 -2.63 -4.11 9.23
CA VAL A 99 -1.19 -3.94 9.45
C VAL A 99 -0.64 -5.09 10.26
N THR A 100 0.48 -5.66 9.83
CA THR A 100 1.28 -6.60 10.63
C THR A 100 2.66 -6.03 10.93
N GLU A 101 3.28 -6.56 11.98
CA GLU A 101 4.66 -6.27 12.37
C GLU A 101 5.53 -7.50 12.06
N HIS A 102 6.75 -7.27 11.56
CA HIS A 102 7.76 -8.27 11.15
C HIS A 102 9.09 -7.98 11.83
#